data_AF-W9GJ88-F1
#
_entry.id   AF-W9GJ88-F1
#
_cell.length_a   1.000
_cell.length_b   1.000
_cell.length_c   1.000
_cell.angle_alpha   90.00
_cell.angle_beta   90.00
_cell.angle_gamma   90.00
#
_symmetry.space_group_name_H-M   'P 1'
#
loop_
_entity.id
_entity.type
_entity.pdbx_description
1 polymer ?
#
loop_
_entity_poly.entity_id
_entity_poly.type
_entity_poly.pdbx_seq_one_letter_code
_entity_poly.pdbx_strand_id
1 'polypeptide(L)'
;MGTPTDLAVEQAIVGTTDVLVKTLRALGQAGHPDTASRLAAKAWWALRETRPREAERVNGAMHFLARLPAEPGAPAPTSKE
;
A
#
# COMPACT_ATOMS: atom_id res chain seq x y z
N MET A 1 26.99 -7.47 -10.97
CA MET A 1 26.04 -6.81 -11.90
C MET A 1 24.89 -7.79 -12.11
N GLY A 2 23.65 -7.38 -11.83
CA GLY A 2 22.47 -8.21 -12.08
C GLY A 2 22.32 -8.48 -13.58
N THR A 3 21.64 -9.57 -13.93
CA THR A 3 21.32 -9.84 -15.33
C THR A 3 20.37 -8.76 -15.88
N PRO A 4 20.30 -8.55 -17.20
CA PRO A 4 19.30 -7.65 -17.78
C PRO A 4 17.87 -7.96 -17.32
N THR A 5 17.56 -9.24 -17.11
CA THR A 5 16.28 -9.70 -16.56
C THR A 5 16.08 -9.24 -15.12
N ASP A 6 17.10 -9.37 -14.26
CA ASP A 6 17.01 -8.92 -12.86
C ASP A 6 16.74 -7.41 -12.81
N LEU A 7 17.45 -6.62 -13.61
CA LEU A 7 17.26 -5.17 -13.68
C LEU A 7 15.87 -4.78 -14.18
N ALA A 8 15.32 -5.52 -15.15
CA ALA A 8 13.95 -5.28 -15.63
C ALA A 8 12.90 -5.63 -14.56
N VAL A 9 13.10 -6.72 -13.81
CA VAL A 9 12.23 -7.11 -12.68
C VAL A 9 12.29 -6.05 -11.58
N GLU A 10 13.48 -5.56 -11.24
CA GLU A 10 13.65 -4.47 -10.27
C GLU A 10 12.85 -3.22 -10.70
N GLN A 11 12.98 -2.80 -11.95
CA GLN A 11 12.25 -1.64 -12.48
C GLN A 11 10.74 -1.85 -12.46
N ALA A 12 10.27 -3.05 -12.81
CA ALA A 12 8.84 -3.39 -12.78
C ALA A 12 8.29 -3.33 -11.35
N ILE A 13 9.04 -3.83 -10.36
CA ILE A 13 8.64 -3.79 -8.96
C ILE A 13 8.58 -2.34 -8.46
N VAL A 14 9.61 -1.53 -8.72
CA VAL A 14 9.63 -0.10 -8.36
C VAL A 14 8.45 0.64 -8.98
N GLY A 15 8.25 0.50 -10.30
CA GLY A 15 7.18 1.19 -11.02
C GLY A 15 5.79 0.76 -10.55
N THR A 16 5.59 -0.53 -10.30
CA THR A 16 4.31 -1.06 -9.81
C THR A 16 4.03 -0.60 -8.38
N THR A 17 5.04 -0.58 -7.49
CA THR A 17 4.90 -0.02 -6.15
C THR A 17 4.49 1.45 -6.19
N ASP A 18 5.08 2.25 -7.08
CA ASP A 18 4.74 3.66 -7.21
C ASP A 18 3.29 3.89 -7.65
N VAL A 19 2.81 3.10 -8.62
CA VAL A 19 1.40 3.12 -9.04
C VAL A 19 0.50 2.67 -7.89
N LEU A 20 0.84 1.58 -7.20
CA LEU A 20 0.07 1.06 -6.07
C LEU A 20 -0.07 2.11 -4.97
N VAL A 21 1.01 2.79 -4.57
CA VAL A 21 0.96 3.85 -3.56
C VAL A 21 0.01 4.98 -3.97
N LYS A 22 0.06 5.41 -5.23
CA LYS A 22 -0.85 6.45 -5.75
C LYS A 22 -2.30 5.99 -5.71
N THR A 23 -2.58 4.76 -6.13
CA THR A 23 -3.92 4.17 -6.10
C THR A 23 -4.47 4.07 -4.67
N LEU A 24 -3.65 3.62 -3.72
CA LEU A 24 -4.04 3.53 -2.31
C LEU A 24 -4.41 4.92 -1.75
N ARG A 25 -3.61 5.94 -2.05
CA ARG A 25 -3.89 7.32 -1.64
C ARG A 25 -5.17 7.86 -2.28
N ALA A 26 -5.35 7.64 -3.58
CA ALA A 26 -6.57 8.04 -4.28
C ALA A 26 -7.81 7.36 -3.71
N LEU A 27 -7.72 6.07 -3.38
CA LEU A 27 -8.80 5.33 -2.73
C LEU A 27 -9.15 5.89 -1.35
N GLY A 28 -8.14 6.23 -0.55
CA GLY A 28 -8.35 6.89 0.74
C GLY A 28 -9.02 8.26 0.59
N GLN A 29 -8.56 9.07 -0.36
CA GLN A 29 -9.13 10.38 -0.67
C GLN A 29 -10.57 10.29 -1.20
N ALA A 30 -10.94 9.18 -1.83
CA ALA A 30 -12.30 8.88 -2.28
C ALA A 30 -13.22 8.37 -1.16
N GLY A 31 -12.83 8.50 0.12
CA GLY A 31 -13.66 8.12 1.27
C GLY A 31 -13.48 6.67 1.72
N HIS A 32 -12.47 5.96 1.21
CA HIS A 32 -12.24 4.55 1.56
C HIS A 32 -10.89 4.29 2.27
N PRO A 33 -10.51 5.04 3.32
CA PRO A 33 -9.19 4.93 3.95
C PRO A 33 -8.96 3.56 4.62
N ASP A 34 -9.98 2.92 5.18
CA ASP A 34 -9.86 1.61 5.82
C ASP A 34 -9.57 0.49 4.80
N THR A 35 -10.29 0.50 3.68
CA THR A 35 -10.07 -0.45 2.59
C THR A 35 -8.68 -0.26 1.99
N ALA A 36 -8.28 1.00 1.76
CA ALA A 36 -6.93 1.32 1.33
C ALA A 36 -5.87 0.83 2.33
N SER A 37 -6.09 1.01 3.64
CA SER A 37 -5.14 0.61 4.68
C SER A 37 -4.96 -0.92 4.73
N ARG A 38 -6.04 -1.70 4.58
CA ARG A 38 -5.96 -3.16 4.51
C ARG A 38 -5.21 -3.65 3.26
N LEU A 39 -5.43 -3.01 2.12
CA LEU A 39 -4.70 -3.33 0.88
C LEU A 39 -3.20 -2.99 1.00
N ALA A 40 -2.90 -1.83 1.59
CA ALA A 40 -1.54 -1.39 1.87
C ALA A 40 -0.82 -2.36 2.82
N ALA A 41 -1.47 -2.84 3.88
CA ALA A 41 -0.89 -3.81 4.82
C ALA A 41 -0.51 -5.13 4.14
N LYS A 42 -1.34 -5.64 3.22
CA LYS A 42 -1.04 -6.83 2.43
C LYS A 42 0.19 -6.63 1.53
N ALA A 43 0.26 -5.49 0.86
CA ALA A 43 1.41 -5.15 0.02
C ALA A 43 2.68 -4.99 0.84
N TRP A 44 2.61 -4.33 2.00
CA TRP A 44 3.72 -4.21 2.93
C TRP A 44 4.22 -5.58 3.38
N TRP A 45 3.31 -6.48 3.77
CA TRP A 45 3.68 -7.83 4.19
C TRP A 45 4.44 -8.58 3.10
N ALA A 46 4.01 -8.48 1.84
CA ALA A 46 4.68 -9.13 0.71
C ALA A 46 6.09 -8.58 0.42
N LEU A 47 6.35 -7.31 0.76
CA LEU A 47 7.58 -6.61 0.41
C LEU A 47 8.60 -6.55 1.57
N ARG A 48 8.16 -6.61 2.84
CA ARG A 48 8.98 -6.23 4.00
C ARG A 48 10.33 -6.96 4.13
N GLU A 49 10.41 -8.22 3.68
CA GLU A 49 11.62 -9.05 3.84
C GLU A 49 12.56 -8.93 2.64
N THR A 50 12.00 -8.91 1.42
CA THR A 50 12.79 -8.99 0.19
C THR A 50 13.03 -7.62 -0.44
N ARG A 51 12.17 -6.64 -0.16
CA ARG A 51 12.09 -5.32 -0.80
C ARG A 51 11.82 -4.21 0.24
N PRO A 52 12.75 -3.98 1.18
CA PRO A 52 12.51 -3.08 2.31
C PRO A 52 12.24 -1.62 1.88
N ARG A 53 12.85 -1.15 0.78
CA ARG A 53 12.64 0.22 0.27
C ARG A 53 11.20 0.41 -0.25
N GLU A 54 10.70 -0.56 -1.00
CA GLU A 54 9.34 -0.55 -1.53
C GLU A 54 8.31 -0.74 -0.40
N ALA A 55 8.61 -1.59 0.57
CA ALA A 55 7.80 -1.73 1.79
C ALA A 55 7.70 -0.41 2.55
N GLU A 56 8.79 0.35 2.69
CA GLU A 56 8.77 1.66 3.35
C GLU A 56 7.88 2.68 2.62
N ARG A 57 7.88 2.68 1.27
CA ARG A 57 6.94 3.50 0.49
C ARG A 57 5.49 3.16 0.78
N VAL A 58 5.16 1.87 0.84
CA VAL A 58 3.81 1.40 1.20
C VAL A 58 3.46 1.77 2.64
N ASN A 59 4.41 1.68 3.58
CA ASN A 59 4.22 2.12 4.96
C ASN A 59 3.92 3.63 5.06
N GLY A 60 4.62 4.45 4.27
CA GLY A 60 4.31 5.88 4.14
C GLY A 60 2.89 6.15 3.61
N ALA A 61 2.34 5.27 2.76
CA ALA A 61 0.95 5.34 2.35
C ALA A 61 0.00 4.99 3.52
N MET A 62 0.30 3.95 4.31
CA MET A 62 -0.50 3.61 5.51
C MET A 62 -0.55 4.77 6.51
N HIS A 63 0.58 5.42 6.80
CA HIS A 63 0.61 6.60 7.67
C HIS A 63 -0.21 7.77 7.13
N PHE A 64 -0.23 7.97 5.81
CA PHE A 64 -1.10 8.97 5.20
C PHE A 64 -2.58 8.61 5.37
N LEU A 65 -2.95 7.35 5.10
CA LEU A 65 -4.33 6.88 5.17
C LEU A 65 -4.89 6.96 6.59
N ALA A 66 -4.08 6.64 7.60
CA ALA A 66 -4.46 6.73 9.01
C ALA A 66 -4.80 8.16 9.47
N ARG A 67 -4.41 9.19 8.70
CA ARG A 67 -4.70 10.60 8.99
C ARG A 67 -5.96 11.10 8.27
N LEU A 68 -6.54 10.31 7.37
CA LEU A 68 -7.75 10.71 6.67
C LEU A 68 -8.98 10.48 7.55
N PRO A 69 -9.99 11.36 7.48
CA PRO A 69 -11.26 11.10 8.14
C PRO A 69 -11.91 9.86 7.52
N ALA A 70 -12.35 8.93 8.37
CA ALA A 70 -13.24 7.86 7.92
C ALA A 70 -14.59 8.47 7.53
N GLU A 71 -15.23 7.95 6.47
CA GLU A 71 -16.56 8.43 6.11
C GLU A 71 -17.56 8.16 7.26
N PRO A 72 -18.39 9.15 7.63
CA PRO A 72 -19.48 8.94 8.57
C PRO A 72 -20.45 7.91 7.99
N GLY A 73 -20.52 6.73 8.60
CA GLY A 73 -21.41 5.64 8.17
C GLY A 73 -20.74 4.41 7.58
N ALA A 74 -19.40 4.39 7.47
CA ALA A 74 -18.70 3.14 7.25
C ALA A 74 -19.02 2.16 8.40
N PRO A 75 -19.53 0.94 8.11
CA PRO A 75 -19.84 -0.02 9.17
C PRO A 75 -18.55 -0.32 9.94
N ALA A 76 -18.61 -0.19 11.27
CA ALA A 76 -17.52 -0.62 12.13
C ALA A 76 -17.12 -2.06 11.75
N PRO A 77 -15.82 -2.39 11.70
CA PRO A 77 -15.41 -3.75 11.41
C PRO A 77 -16.06 -4.66 12.45
N THR A 78 -16.93 -5.55 11.99
CA THR A 78 -17.60 -6.52 12.85
C THR A 78 -16.51 -7.34 13.53
N SER A 79 -16.33 -7.13 14.83
CA SER A 79 -15.57 -8.05 15.68
C SER A 79 -16.17 -9.43 15.46
N LYS A 80 -15.38 -10.36 14.91
CA LYS A 80 -15.74 -11.77 14.93
C LYS A 80 -15.58 -12.24 16.37
N GLU A 81 -16.66 -12.80 16.91
CA GLU A 81 -16.69 -13.58 18.15
C GLU A 81 -15.74 -14.78 18.09
#